data_AF-A0A959QS67-F1
#
_entry.id   AF-A0A959QS67-F1
#
_cell.length_a   1.000
_cell.length_b   1.000
_cell.length_c   1.000
_cell.angle_alpha   90.00
_cell.angle_beta   90.00
_cell.angle_gamma   90.00
#
_symmetry.space_group_name_H-M   'P 1'
#
loop_
_entity.id
_entity.type
_entity.pdbx_description
1 polymer ?
#
loop_
_entity_poly.entity_id
_entity_poly.type
_entity_poly.pdbx_seq_one_letter_code
_entity_poly.pdbx_strand_id
1 'polypeptide(L)'
;DVDPEPWQEDMDFVAVEREQVVQFERMTSSEEFRIMEAFVQTVPNIHVQSRLLQALENRKPFRHFKQLIDASAYRQDWFSFRDQAHVDYVREQVDARRW
;
A
#
# COMPACT_ATOMS: atom_id res chain seq x y z
N ASP A 1 30.48 -10.80 21.20
CA ASP A 1 29.79 -11.58 20.16
C ASP A 1 28.38 -11.05 20.00
N VAL A 2 28.04 -10.66 18.77
CA VAL A 2 26.67 -10.30 18.39
C VAL A 2 26.00 -11.60 17.97
N ASP A 3 24.95 -11.98 18.67
CA ASP A 3 24.14 -13.14 18.27
C ASP A 3 23.54 -12.86 16.89
N PRO A 4 23.59 -13.81 15.94
CA PRO A 4 23.01 -13.58 14.63
C PRO A 4 21.52 -13.30 14.77
N GLU A 5 21.02 -12.33 13.99
CA GLU A 5 19.59 -12.07 13.89
C GLU A 5 18.86 -13.35 13.44
N PRO A 6 17.64 -13.64 13.94
CA PRO A 6 16.91 -14.88 13.64
C PRO A 6 16.68 -15.18 12.15
N TRP A 7 16.85 -14.17 11.29
CA TRP A 7 16.62 -14.22 9.85
C TRP A 7 17.91 -14.28 9.03
N GLN A 8 19.09 -14.36 9.67
CA GLN A 8 20.38 -14.27 8.99
C GLN A 8 20.55 -15.37 7.93
N GLU A 9 20.19 -16.61 8.27
CA GLU A 9 20.27 -17.75 7.34
C GLU A 9 19.34 -17.57 6.12
N ASP A 10 18.11 -17.10 6.33
CA ASP A 10 17.15 -16.82 5.25
C ASP A 10 17.66 -15.70 4.32
N MET A 11 18.24 -14.65 4.90
CA MET A 11 18.80 -13.52 4.14
C MET A 11 20.01 -13.94 3.30
N ASP A 12 20.87 -14.78 3.87
CA ASP A 12 22.02 -15.34 3.15
C ASP A 12 21.56 -16.25 2.00
N PHE A 13 20.53 -17.07 2.22
CA PHE A 13 19.91 -17.87 1.17
C PHE A 13 19.35 -17.00 0.03
N VAL A 14 18.55 -15.98 0.34
CA VAL A 14 18.00 -15.04 -0.66
C VAL A 14 19.11 -14.31 -1.43
N ALA A 15 20.23 -13.99 -0.77
CA ALA A 15 21.35 -13.32 -1.40
C ALA A 15 22.10 -14.20 -2.41
N VAL A 16 22.24 -15.49 -2.12
CA VAL A 16 22.97 -16.47 -2.95
C VAL A 16 22.07 -17.06 -4.04
N GLU A 17 20.87 -17.51 -3.69
CA GLU A 17 19.99 -18.30 -4.57
C GLU A 17 18.89 -17.44 -5.23
N ARG A 18 19.29 -16.31 -5.82
CA ARG A 18 18.35 -15.32 -6.40
C ARG A 18 17.41 -15.88 -7.47
N GLU A 19 17.83 -16.91 -8.19
CA GLU A 19 17.03 -17.57 -9.23
C GLU A 19 15.99 -18.55 -8.65
N GLN A 20 16.14 -18.95 -7.38
CA GLN A 20 15.23 -19.87 -6.69
C GLN A 20 14.15 -19.15 -5.88
N VAL A 21 14.21 -17.81 -5.81
CA VAL A 21 13.29 -16.99 -5.01
C VAL A 21 12.54 -16.01 -5.90
N VAL A 22 11.30 -15.71 -5.51
CA VAL A 22 10.49 -14.68 -6.18
C VAL A 22 10.46 -13.43 -5.32
N GLN A 23 11.01 -12.35 -5.85
CA GLN A 23 10.88 -11.03 -5.25
C GLN A 23 9.55 -10.39 -5.68
N PHE A 24 8.79 -9.91 -4.71
CA PHE A 24 7.64 -9.04 -4.96
C PHE A 24 8.08 -7.58 -5.00
N GLU A 25 7.59 -6.88 -6.01
CA GLU A 25 7.77 -5.44 -6.11
C GLU A 25 6.87 -4.74 -5.09
N ARG A 26 7.38 -3.63 -4.55
CA ARG A 26 6.58 -2.72 -3.74
C ARG A 26 5.80 -1.81 -4.66
N MET A 27 4.58 -1.44 -4.25
CA MET A 27 3.85 -0.38 -4.93
C MET A 27 4.70 0.90 -4.98
N THR A 28 4.73 1.50 -6.16
CA THR A 28 5.25 2.85 -6.36
C THR A 28 4.31 3.88 -5.72
N SER A 29 4.82 5.07 -5.44
CA SER A 29 3.99 6.17 -4.95
C SER A 29 2.82 6.49 -5.90
N SER A 30 2.98 6.29 -7.21
CA SER A 30 1.90 6.51 -8.19
C SER A 30 0.80 5.46 -8.07
N GLU A 31 1.14 4.19 -7.79
CA GLU A 31 0.16 3.13 -7.53
C GLU A 31 -0.56 3.38 -6.20
N GLU A 32 0.17 3.73 -5.14
CA GLU A 32 -0.44 4.10 -3.86
C GLU A 32 -1.38 5.30 -4.00
N PHE A 33 -1.02 6.30 -4.81
CA PHE A 33 -1.86 7.46 -5.07
C PHE A 33 -3.19 7.06 -5.73
N ARG A 34 -3.15 6.15 -6.70
CA ARG A 34 -4.37 5.64 -7.35
C ARG A 34 -5.28 4.89 -6.38
N ILE A 35 -4.71 4.18 -5.40
CA ILE A 35 -5.50 3.53 -4.33
C ILE A 35 -6.21 4.57 -3.46
N MET A 36 -5.55 5.69 -3.16
CA MET A 36 -6.18 6.80 -2.45
C MET A 36 -7.34 7.39 -3.26
N GLU A 37 -7.14 7.65 -4.56
CA GLU A 37 -8.21 8.14 -5.45
C GLU A 37 -9.40 7.18 -5.51
N ALA A 38 -9.14 5.88 -5.66
CA ALA A 38 -10.16 4.84 -5.70
C ALA A 38 -10.95 4.79 -4.38
N PHE A 39 -10.26 4.87 -3.24
CA PHE A 39 -10.93 4.90 -1.93
C PHE A 39 -11.88 6.09 -1.80
N VAL A 40 -11.48 7.28 -2.25
CA VAL A 40 -12.33 8.48 -2.15
C VAL A 40 -13.67 8.29 -2.86
N GLN A 41 -13.70 7.54 -3.97
CA GLN A 41 -14.94 7.21 -4.68
C GLN A 41 -15.89 6.33 -3.87
N THR A 42 -15.39 5.59 -2.87
CA THR A 42 -16.21 4.73 -2.00
C THR A 42 -16.83 5.48 -0.81
N VAL A 43 -16.38 6.71 -0.52
CA VAL A 43 -16.84 7.49 0.64
C VAL A 43 -18.24 8.08 0.37
N PRO A 44 -19.29 7.69 1.12
CA PRO A 44 -20.66 8.10 0.83
C PRO A 44 -20.96 9.56 1.24
N ASN A 45 -20.25 10.11 2.23
CA ASN A 45 -20.45 11.50 2.64
C ASN A 45 -19.76 12.44 1.65
N ILE A 46 -20.57 13.15 0.86
CA ILE A 46 -20.10 14.07 -0.19
C ILE A 46 -19.17 15.18 0.31
N HIS A 47 -19.37 15.68 1.54
CA HIS A 47 -18.51 16.72 2.10
C HIS A 47 -17.12 16.17 2.45
N VAL A 48 -17.06 14.95 3.01
CA VAL A 48 -15.79 14.30 3.31
C VAL A 48 -15.09 13.89 2.01
N GLN A 49 -15.82 13.30 1.06
CA GLN A 49 -15.31 12.95 -0.27
C GLN A 49 -14.69 14.16 -0.97
N SER A 50 -15.40 15.29 -1.04
CA SER A 50 -14.91 16.51 -1.67
C SER A 50 -13.63 17.05 -1.02
N ARG A 51 -13.55 17.02 0.32
CA ARG A 51 -12.34 17.43 1.05
C ARG A 51 -11.15 16.51 0.78
N LEU A 52 -11.39 15.20 0.66
CA LEU A 52 -10.35 14.23 0.33
C LEU A 52 -9.85 14.43 -1.11
N LEU A 53 -10.74 14.65 -2.08
CA LEU A 53 -10.36 14.98 -3.47
C LEU A 53 -9.49 16.24 -3.51
N GLN A 54 -9.92 17.31 -2.84
CA GLN A 54 -9.13 18.54 -2.74
C GLN A 54 -7.76 18.29 -2.09
N ALA A 55 -7.67 17.42 -1.09
CA ALA A 55 -6.40 17.07 -0.48
C ALA A 55 -5.46 16.35 -1.46
N LEU A 56 -5.99 15.50 -2.34
CA LEU A 56 -5.22 14.75 -3.35
C LEU A 56 -4.74 15.64 -4.51
N GLU A 57 -5.50 16.67 -4.89
CA GLU A 57 -5.13 17.62 -5.95
C GLU A 57 -4.06 18.63 -5.51
N ASN A 58 -3.83 18.78 -4.20
CA ASN A 58 -2.95 19.81 -3.64
C ASN A 58 -1.54 19.31 -3.28
N ARG A 59 -0.66 20.23 -2.88
CA ARG A 59 0.68 19.88 -2.40
C ARG A 59 0.61 18.96 -1.18
N LYS A 60 1.53 17.98 -1.12
CA LYS A 60 1.65 16.96 -0.06
C LYS A 60 0.38 16.10 0.10
N PRO A 61 -0.12 15.50 -1.00
CA PRO A 61 -1.43 14.86 -1.00
C PRO A 61 -1.53 13.69 0.00
N PHE A 62 -0.50 12.86 0.07
CA PHE A 62 -0.39 11.77 1.05
C PHE A 62 -0.56 12.23 2.49
N ARG A 63 0.05 13.37 2.86
CA ARG A 63 -0.01 13.88 4.23
C ARG A 63 -1.41 14.40 4.54
N HIS A 64 -1.96 15.24 3.68
CA HIS A 64 -3.25 15.88 3.93
C HIS A 64 -4.40 14.87 3.89
N PHE A 65 -4.37 13.92 2.96
CA PHE A 65 -5.34 12.82 2.93
C PHE A 65 -5.30 12.03 4.24
N LYS A 66 -4.12 11.58 4.70
CA LYS A 66 -3.99 10.82 5.95
C LYS A 66 -4.52 11.60 7.15
N GLN A 67 -4.19 12.88 7.26
CA GLN A 67 -4.70 13.75 8.33
C GLN A 67 -6.23 13.84 8.33
N LEU A 68 -6.86 13.97 7.15
CA LEU A 68 -8.32 14.00 7.04
C LEU A 68 -8.95 12.65 7.40
N ILE A 69 -8.36 11.55 6.93
CA ILE A 69 -8.84 10.20 7.22
C ILE A 69 -8.73 9.88 8.71
N ASP A 70 -7.58 10.16 9.33
CA ASP A 70 -7.33 9.89 10.75
C ASP A 70 -8.31 10.64 11.67
N ALA A 71 -8.77 11.83 11.24
CA ALA A 71 -9.76 12.63 11.95
C ALA A 71 -11.22 12.30 11.57
N SER A 72 -11.46 11.30 10.71
CA SER A 72 -12.78 10.95 10.19
C SER A 72 -13.28 9.60 10.70
N ALA A 73 -14.58 9.35 10.53
CA ALA A 73 -15.17 8.03 10.78
C ALA A 73 -14.68 6.94 9.80
N TYR A 74 -14.06 7.32 8.67
CA TYR A 74 -13.64 6.41 7.60
C TYR A 74 -12.23 5.84 7.78
N ARG A 75 -11.59 6.06 8.94
CA ARG A 75 -10.22 5.61 9.19
C ARG A 75 -10.06 4.10 9.04
N GLN A 76 -10.97 3.34 9.64
CA GLN A 76 -10.91 1.87 9.59
C GLN A 76 -11.25 1.34 8.19
N ASP A 77 -12.18 2.00 7.49
CA ASP A 77 -12.54 1.67 6.11
C ASP A 77 -11.35 1.87 5.18
N TRP A 78 -10.62 2.99 5.32
CA TRP A 78 -9.39 3.26 4.58
C TRP A 78 -8.33 2.19 4.81
N PHE A 79 -8.09 1.79 6.06
CA PHE A 79 -7.09 0.76 6.35
C PHE A 79 -7.49 -0.58 5.75
N SER A 80 -8.75 -0.97 5.90
CA SER A 80 -9.26 -2.23 5.32
C SER A 80 -9.16 -2.21 3.79
N PHE A 81 -9.53 -1.10 3.16
CA PHE A 81 -9.45 -0.92 1.71
C PHE A 81 -8.00 -0.99 1.21
N ARG A 82 -7.08 -0.28 1.87
CA ARG A 82 -5.67 -0.25 1.51
C ARG A 82 -5.01 -1.61 1.70
N ASP A 83 -5.29 -2.29 2.80
CA ASP A 83 -4.72 -3.61 3.09
C ASP A 83 -5.20 -4.64 2.06
N GLN A 84 -6.48 -4.58 1.66
CA GLN A 84 -7.00 -5.40 0.57
C GLN A 84 -6.32 -5.08 -0.77
N ALA A 85 -6.12 -3.80 -1.09
CA ALA A 85 -5.41 -3.40 -2.32
C ALA A 85 -3.95 -3.89 -2.35
N HIS A 86 -3.26 -3.94 -1.20
CA HIS A 86 -1.92 -4.54 -1.11
C HIS A 86 -1.94 -6.05 -1.37
N VAL A 87 -2.92 -6.76 -0.81
CA VAL A 87 -3.09 -8.20 -1.07
C VAL A 87 -3.34 -8.44 -2.56
N ASP A 88 -4.22 -7.66 -3.18
CA ASP A 88 -4.56 -7.83 -4.59
C ASP A 88 -3.38 -7.51 -5.51
N TYR A 89 -2.57 -6.50 -5.20
CA TYR A 89 -1.35 -6.21 -5.94
C TYR A 89 -0.31 -7.34 -5.88
N VAL A 90 -0.15 -7.98 -4.72
CA VAL A 90 0.72 -9.17 -4.60
C VAL A 90 0.15 -10.34 -5.40
N ARG A 91 -1.18 -10.52 -5.43
CA ARG A 91 -1.83 -11.55 -6.24
C ARG A 91 -1.62 -11.32 -7.74
N GLU A 92 -1.80 -10.09 -8.22
CA GLU A 92 -1.54 -9.72 -9.61
C GLU A 92 -0.10 -10.08 -10.03
N GLN A 93 0.86 -9.85 -9.14
CA GLN A 93 2.24 -10.24 -9.35
C GLN A 93 2.43 -11.77 -9.43
N VAL A 94 1.74 -12.55 -8.59
CA VAL A 94 1.78 -14.02 -8.66
C VAL A 94 1.17 -14.51 -9.97
N ASP A 95 0.02 -13.97 -10.35
CA ASP A 95 -0.70 -14.41 -11.55
C ASP A 95 0.03 -14.04 -12.84
N ALA A 96 0.66 -12.87 -12.90
CA ALA A 96 1.48 -12.45 -14.04
C ALA A 96 2.71 -13.35 -14.28
N ARG A 97 3.16 -14.09 -13.26
CA ARG A 97 4.29 -15.03 -13.36
C ARG A 97 3.88 -16.46 -13.74
N ARG A 98 2.57 -16.76 -13.78
CA ARG A 98 2.04 -18.10 -14.08
C ARG A 98 1.85 -18.38 -15.59
N TRP A 99 2.43 -17.56 -16.46
CA TRP A 99 2.33 -17.66 -17.92
C TRP A 99 3.70 -17.66 -18.60
#